data_AF-A0A6C0CNH3-F1
#
_entry.id   AF-A0A6C0CNH3-F1
#
_cell.length_a   1.000
_cell.length_b   1.000
_cell.length_c   1.000
_cell.angle_alpha   90.00
_cell.angle_beta   90.00
_cell.angle_gamma   90.00
#
_symmetry.space_group_name_H-M   'P 1'
#
loop_
_entity.id
_entity.type
_entity.pdbx_description
1 polymer ?
#
loop_
_entity_poly.entity_id
_entity_poly.type
_entity_poly.pdbx_seq_one_letter_code
_entity_poly.pdbx_strand_id
1 'polypeptide(L)'
;MSYQECLENAMRIRKVSSPDDECIHLAKGLVKLKRGYDVHAQKKRDRSAILILDTTPVVEFKLVKSSNICQSLTLKGKRCTFKAVCGKYCKKHSLKQGDTVLGKKCVVGS
;
A
#
# COMPACT_ATOMS: atom_id res chain seq x y z
N MET A 1 21.46 14.87 18.76
CA MET A 1 21.83 14.15 19.99
C MET A 1 22.44 12.81 19.58
N SER A 2 23.70 12.60 19.89
CA SER A 2 24.44 11.39 19.54
C SER A 2 24.11 10.25 20.51
N TYR A 3 24.46 9.01 20.13
CA TYR A 3 24.32 7.86 21.03
C TYR A 3 25.13 8.04 22.32
N GLN A 4 26.32 8.64 22.21
CA GLN A 4 27.22 8.88 23.34
C GLN A 4 26.57 9.81 24.38
N GLU A 5 25.96 10.91 23.92
CA GLU A 5 25.22 11.83 24.80
C GLU A 5 24.04 11.11 25.48
N CYS A 6 23.35 10.22 24.76
CA CYS A 6 22.25 9.43 25.33
C CYS A 6 22.76 8.46 26.41
N LEU A 7 23.95 7.89 26.22
CA LEU A 7 24.57 6.97 27.17
C LEU A 7 25.02 7.70 28.43
N GLU A 8 25.69 8.85 28.28
CA GLU A 8 26.08 9.69 29.41
C GLU A 8 24.86 10.18 30.21
N ASN A 9 23.78 10.56 29.51
CA ASN A 9 22.52 10.93 30.16
C ASN A 9 21.90 9.74 30.92
N ALA A 10 21.90 8.54 30.32
CA ALA A 10 21.42 7.33 30.97
C ALA A 10 22.23 6.98 32.22
N MET A 11 23.56 7.09 32.15
CA MET A 11 24.47 6.90 33.28
C MET A 11 24.22 7.94 34.39
N ARG A 12 24.00 9.20 34.03
CA ARG A 12 23.69 10.28 35.00
C ARG A 12 22.37 10.03 35.73
N ILE A 13 21.32 9.62 35.01
CA ILE A 13 20.01 9.31 35.60
C ILE A 13 20.12 8.15 36.59
N ARG A 14 20.89 7.12 36.22
CA ARG A 14 21.07 5.92 37.03
C ARG A 14 22.17 6.03 38.07
N LYS A 15 22.95 7.12 38.06
CA LYS A 15 24.06 7.42 38.98
C LYS A 15 25.13 6.31 38.98
N VAL A 16 25.48 5.81 37.80
CA VAL A 16 26.54 4.80 37.64
C VAL A 16 27.77 5.39 36.98
N SER A 17 28.95 4.97 37.44
CA SER A 17 30.25 5.46 36.93
C SER A 17 30.70 4.74 35.64
N SER A 18 30.19 3.54 35.39
CA SER A 18 30.43 2.77 34.16
C SER A 18 29.10 2.41 33.48
N PRO A 19 29.08 2.24 32.15
CA PRO A 19 27.87 1.87 31.43
C PRO A 19 27.50 0.42 31.74
N ASP A 20 26.36 0.26 32.40
CA ASP A 20 25.71 -1.02 32.63
C ASP A 20 24.73 -1.36 31.48
N ASP A 21 24.31 -2.62 31.36
CA ASP A 21 23.43 -3.08 30.28
C ASP A 21 22.10 -2.32 30.24
N GLU A 22 21.57 -1.95 31.40
CA GLU A 22 20.37 -1.13 31.50
C GLU A 22 20.59 0.31 31.00
N CYS A 23 21.79 0.87 31.17
CA CYS A 23 22.15 2.18 30.62
C CYS A 23 22.22 2.14 29.09
N ILE A 24 22.79 1.05 28.55
CA ILE A 24 22.85 0.80 27.10
C ILE A 24 21.45 0.69 26.52
N HIS A 25 20.56 -0.05 27.20
CA HIS A 25 19.17 -0.21 26.78
C HIS A 25 18.42 1.12 26.79
N LEU A 26 18.55 1.90 27.87
CA LEU A 26 17.94 3.21 28.00
C LEU A 26 18.44 4.18 26.91
N ALA A 27 19.75 4.22 26.67
CA ALA A 27 20.35 5.06 25.64
C ALA A 27 19.80 4.73 24.24
N LYS A 28 19.65 3.43 23.91
CA LYS A 28 19.03 2.98 22.65
C LYS A 28 17.58 3.45 22.54
N GLY A 29 16.81 3.39 23.63
CA GLY A 29 15.45 3.91 23.70
C GLY A 29 15.37 5.42 23.43
N LEU A 30 16.23 6.20 24.09
CA LEU A 30 16.32 7.65 23.93
C LEU A 30 16.64 8.07 22.49
N VAL A 31 17.58 7.38 21.83
CA VAL A 31 17.90 7.64 20.42
C VAL A 31 16.70 7.39 19.52
N LYS A 32 15.97 6.27 19.71
CA LYS A 32 14.77 5.96 18.92
C LYS A 32 13.69 7.02 19.10
N LEU A 33 13.45 7.41 20.35
CA LEU A 33 12.45 8.42 20.70
C LEU A 33 12.78 9.77 20.05
N LYS A 34 14.03 10.23 20.14
CA LYS A 34 14.47 11.48 19.51
C LYS A 34 14.30 11.46 17.99
N ARG A 35 14.72 10.37 17.32
CA ARG A 35 14.50 10.20 15.87
C ARG A 35 13.02 10.26 15.52
N GLY A 36 12.16 9.64 16.33
CA GLY A 36 10.70 9.73 16.18
C GLY A 36 10.21 11.17 16.21
N TYR A 37 10.61 11.95 17.21
CA TYR A 37 10.27 13.38 17.30
C TYR A 37 10.75 14.18 16.09
N ASP A 38 11.97 13.94 15.62
CA ASP A 38 12.52 14.65 14.46
C ASP A 38 11.73 14.34 13.18
N VAL A 39 11.36 13.08 12.97
CA VAL A 39 10.49 12.66 11.85
C VAL A 39 9.10 13.30 11.96
N HIS A 40 8.51 13.33 13.15
CA HIS A 40 7.20 13.98 13.36
C HIS A 40 7.27 15.50 13.12
N ALA A 41 8.35 16.15 13.54
CA ALA A 41 8.58 17.56 13.29
C ALA A 41 8.76 17.85 11.80
N GLN A 42 9.52 17.03 11.07
CA GLN A 42 9.64 17.11 9.61
C GLN A 42 8.28 16.94 8.93
N LYS A 43 7.54 15.87 9.24
CA LYS A 43 6.18 15.67 8.70
C LYS A 43 5.23 16.81 9.01
N LYS A 44 5.37 17.47 10.17
CA LYS A 44 4.58 18.68 10.48
C LYS A 44 4.98 19.83 9.56
N ARG A 45 6.28 20.08 9.39
CA ARG A 45 6.81 21.11 8.48
C ARG A 45 6.36 20.87 7.04
N ASP A 46 6.51 19.64 6.54
CA ASP A 46 6.15 19.28 5.16
C ASP A 46 4.66 19.48 4.88
N ARG A 47 3.79 19.19 5.87
CA ARG A 47 2.35 19.44 5.76
C ARG A 47 1.99 20.93 5.81
N SER A 48 2.75 21.73 6.55
CA SER A 48 2.52 23.17 6.71
C SER A 48 3.25 24.02 5.67
N ALA A 49 4.17 23.43 4.90
CA ALA A 49 4.89 24.13 3.86
C ALA A 49 3.94 24.38 2.69
N ILE A 50 3.62 25.65 2.46
CA ILE A 50 2.94 26.08 1.23
C ILE A 50 3.99 25.99 0.12
N LEU A 51 3.91 24.95 -0.70
CA LEU A 51 4.70 24.85 -1.92
C LEU A 51 4.10 25.82 -2.93
N ILE A 52 4.83 26.89 -3.27
CA ILE A 52 4.48 27.75 -4.40
C ILE A 52 4.96 27.01 -5.64
N LEU A 53 4.02 26.49 -6.44
CA LEU A 53 4.34 25.90 -7.73
C LEU A 53 4.31 27.00 -8.79
N ASP A 54 5.41 27.17 -9.52
CA ASP A 54 5.50 28.11 -10.65
C ASP A 54 4.63 27.66 -11.85
N THR A 55 4.21 26.40 -11.86
CA THR A 55 3.41 25.79 -12.94
C THR A 55 2.30 24.92 -12.36
N THR A 56 1.12 24.98 -12.98
CA THR A 56 -0.02 24.15 -12.61
C THR A 56 0.24 22.70 -12.98
N PRO A 57 0.11 21.73 -12.06
CA PRO A 57 0.29 20.32 -12.39
C PRO A 57 -0.78 19.87 -13.37
N VAL A 58 -0.37 19.36 -14.53
CA VAL A 58 -1.27 18.78 -15.53
C VAL A 58 -1.78 17.45 -14.99
N VAL A 59 -2.99 17.45 -14.43
CA VAL A 59 -3.65 16.21 -14.00
C VAL A 59 -4.22 15.51 -15.23
N GLU A 60 -3.49 14.53 -15.76
CA GLU A 60 -4.04 13.63 -16.79
C GLU A 60 -5.08 12.71 -16.16
N PHE A 61 -6.35 13.11 -16.20
CA PHE A 61 -7.46 12.21 -15.91
C PHE A 61 -7.54 11.15 -17.02
N LYS A 62 -6.85 10.02 -16.84
CA LYS A 62 -7.10 8.83 -17.65
C LYS A 62 -8.49 8.30 -17.26
N LEU A 63 -9.50 8.69 -18.04
CA LEU A 63 -10.78 8.01 -18.07
C LEU A 63 -10.52 6.55 -18.46
N VAL A 64 -10.30 5.68 -17.47
CA VAL A 64 -10.30 4.25 -17.69
C VAL A 64 -11.74 3.90 -18.08
N LYS A 65 -12.00 3.91 -19.40
CA LYS A 65 -13.23 3.37 -19.97
C LYS A 65 -13.19 1.85 -19.77
N SER A 66 -13.35 1.37 -18.54
CA SER A 66 -13.54 -0.05 -18.27
C SER A 66 -14.92 -0.41 -18.83
N SER A 67 -14.94 -0.92 -20.06
CA SER A 67 -16.16 -1.48 -20.63
C SER A 67 -16.48 -2.75 -19.84
N ASN A 68 -17.57 -2.72 -19.08
CA ASN A 68 -18.08 -3.88 -18.33
C ASN A 68 -18.71 -4.89 -19.32
N ILE A 69 -17.92 -5.40 -20.25
CA ILE A 69 -18.33 -6.38 -21.28
C ILE A 69 -17.78 -7.75 -20.88
N CYS A 70 -18.57 -8.79 -21.14
CA CYS A 70 -18.17 -10.17 -20.88
C CYS A 70 -16.89 -10.56 -21.63
N GLN A 71 -15.92 -11.13 -20.93
CA GLN A 71 -14.63 -11.52 -21.49
C GLN A 71 -14.63 -12.88 -22.21
N SER A 72 -15.77 -13.60 -22.23
CA SER A 72 -15.88 -14.92 -22.89
C SER A 72 -16.06 -14.79 -24.41
N LEU A 73 -15.82 -15.91 -25.11
CA LEU A 73 -16.14 -16.07 -26.52
C LEU A 73 -17.51 -16.72 -26.71
N THR A 74 -18.16 -16.40 -27.82
CA THR A 74 -19.36 -17.09 -28.31
C THR A 74 -18.97 -18.42 -28.96
N LEU A 75 -19.94 -19.29 -29.20
CA LEU A 75 -19.73 -20.57 -29.93
C LEU A 75 -19.14 -20.37 -31.35
N LYS A 76 -19.31 -19.18 -31.94
CA LYS A 76 -18.73 -18.80 -33.23
C LYS A 76 -17.31 -18.22 -33.12
N GLY A 77 -16.68 -18.29 -31.94
CA GLY A 77 -15.33 -17.77 -31.68
C GLY A 77 -15.22 -16.25 -31.55
N LYS A 78 -16.32 -15.49 -31.69
CA LYS A 78 -16.33 -14.02 -31.53
C LYS A 78 -16.48 -13.61 -30.07
N ARG A 79 -15.93 -12.46 -29.66
CA ARG A 79 -16.11 -11.94 -28.28
C ARG A 79 -17.57 -11.71 -27.95
N CYS A 80 -17.93 -12.06 -26.73
CA CYS A 80 -19.25 -11.78 -26.17
C CYS A 80 -19.45 -10.27 -26.03
N THR A 81 -20.56 -9.73 -26.53
CA THR A 81 -20.90 -8.29 -26.44
C THR A 81 -21.83 -7.97 -25.27
N PHE A 82 -22.28 -8.98 -24.53
CA PHE A 82 -23.17 -8.78 -23.39
C PHE A 82 -22.44 -8.15 -22.20
N LYS A 83 -23.16 -7.29 -21.45
CA LYS A 83 -22.65 -6.67 -20.22
C LYS A 83 -22.25 -7.73 -19.20
N ALA A 84 -21.09 -7.56 -18.57
CA ALA A 84 -20.68 -8.36 -17.43
C ALA A 84 -21.55 -7.97 -16.22
N VAL A 85 -22.18 -8.98 -15.60
CA VAL A 85 -23.11 -8.80 -14.47
C VAL A 85 -22.58 -9.51 -13.22
N CYS A 86 -21.71 -10.51 -13.40
CA CYS A 86 -21.10 -11.29 -12.33
C CYS A 86 -19.58 -11.35 -12.58
N GLY A 87 -18.86 -10.39 -12.02
CA GLY A 87 -17.42 -10.23 -12.27
C GLY A 87 -17.12 -9.94 -13.73
N LYS A 88 -16.38 -10.82 -14.40
CA LYS A 88 -15.89 -10.65 -15.78
C LYS A 88 -16.82 -11.26 -16.85
N TYR A 89 -17.95 -11.85 -16.44
CA TYR A 89 -18.82 -12.61 -17.34
C TYR A 89 -20.29 -12.13 -17.30
N CYS A 90 -21.00 -12.32 -18.41
CA CYS A 90 -22.45 -12.11 -18.48
C CYS A 90 -23.19 -13.30 -17.85
N LYS A 91 -24.50 -13.17 -17.60
CA LYS A 91 -25.32 -14.24 -17.01
C LYS A 91 -25.28 -15.56 -17.80
N LYS A 92 -25.10 -15.49 -19.14
CA LYS A 92 -24.99 -16.68 -20.01
C LYS A 92 -23.63 -17.38 -19.91
N HIS A 93 -22.57 -16.63 -19.63
CA HIS A 93 -21.21 -17.14 -19.44
C HIS A 93 -20.83 -17.21 -17.96
N SER A 94 -21.80 -17.03 -17.07
CA SER A 94 -21.63 -17.23 -15.65
C SER A 94 -21.78 -18.72 -15.38
N LEU A 95 -20.70 -19.37 -14.96
CA LEU A 95 -20.76 -20.73 -14.45
C LEU A 95 -21.45 -20.67 -13.08
N LYS A 96 -22.79 -20.57 -13.08
CA LYS A 96 -23.55 -20.90 -11.89
C LYS A 96 -23.29 -22.38 -11.62
N GLN A 97 -22.68 -22.68 -10.47
CA GLN A 97 -22.63 -24.03 -9.92
C GLN A 97 -24.06 -24.57 -9.88
N GLY A 98 -24.47 -25.41 -10.84
CA GLY A 98 -25.84 -25.92 -10.89
C GLY A 98 -26.20 -26.58 -12.22
N ASP A 99 -26.05 -25.89 -13.35
CA ASP A 99 -26.58 -26.38 -14.63
C ASP A 99 -25.47 -26.63 -15.64
N THR A 100 -24.69 -27.67 -15.40
CA THR A 100 -23.89 -28.30 -16.45
C THR A 100 -24.76 -29.12 -17.37
N VAL A 101 -25.12 -28.60 -18.54
CA VAL A 101 -25.34 -29.46 -19.71
C VAL A 101 -24.87 -28.79 -21.01
N LEU A 102 -23.81 -29.41 -21.58
CA LEU A 102 -23.34 -29.45 -22.99
C LEU A 102 -23.00 -28.13 -23.73
N GLY A 103 -21.85 -27.98 -24.42
CA GLY A 103 -20.80 -28.92 -24.82
C GLY A 103 -19.39 -28.36 -24.61
N LYS A 104 -18.69 -28.93 -23.62
CA LYS A 104 -17.40 -28.50 -23.07
C LYS A 104 -16.22 -28.69 -24.04
N LYS A 105 -15.36 -27.68 -24.11
CA LYS A 105 -13.91 -27.79 -23.85
C LYS A 105 -13.53 -26.65 -22.90
N CYS A 106 -13.31 -26.97 -21.64
CA CYS A 106 -12.64 -26.09 -20.69
C CYS A 106 -11.13 -26.27 -20.89
N VAL A 107 -10.44 -25.22 -21.33
CA VAL A 107 -8.99 -25.08 -21.08
C VAL A 107 -8.84 -23.80 -20.29
N VAL A 108 -8.74 -23.97 -18.98
CA VAL A 108 -8.21 -22.95 -18.08
C VAL A 108 -6.70 -23.18 -18.10
N GLY A 109 -5.97 -22.27 -18.74
CA GLY A 109 -4.51 -22.32 -18.83
C GLY A 109 -3.95 -20.90 -18.74
N SER A 110 -3.37 -20.64 -17.56
CA SER A 110 -2.34 -19.65 -17.18
C SER A 110 -2.44 -18.22 -17.72
#